data_AF-A0A6A2XKF2-F1
#
_entry.id   AF-A0A6A2XKF2-F1
#
_cell.length_a   1.000
_cell.length_b   1.000
_cell.length_c   1.000
_cell.angle_alpha   90.00
_cell.angle_beta   90.00
_cell.angle_gamma   90.00
#
_symmetry.space_group_name_H-M   'P 1'
#
loop_
_entity.id
_entity.type
_entity.pdbx_description
1 polymer ?
#
loop_
_entity_poly.entity_id
_entity_poly.type
_entity_poly.pdbx_seq_one_letter_code
_entity_poly.pdbx_strand_id
1 'polypeptide(L)'
;MAGGIQGGDQSVSLDLLKLKMANFAKERDWDQFHSPRNLLLALVGEVGELSEIFQWKGEVPKGLPDWKEEEKVHLGEELSDVLLYLVRLSDICGIDLGKAALRKVELNAIKYPASNTKNGIAESG
;
A
#
# COMPACT_ATOMS: atom_id res chain seq x y z
N MET A 1 30.72 -13.87 -12.18
CA MET A 1 29.87 -14.97 -11.67
C MET A 1 28.75 -14.32 -10.86
N ALA A 2 27.59 -14.13 -11.49
CA ALA A 2 26.45 -13.48 -10.88
C ALA A 2 25.92 -14.35 -9.72
N GLY A 3 25.88 -13.80 -8.51
CA GLY A 3 25.26 -14.43 -7.36
C GLY A 3 23.75 -14.48 -7.58
N GLY A 4 23.24 -15.67 -7.90
CA GLY A 4 21.83 -15.93 -8.08
C GLY A 4 21.04 -15.55 -6.83
N ILE A 5 19.97 -14.78 -7.05
CA ILE A 5 18.95 -14.51 -6.04
C ILE A 5 18.28 -15.86 -5.73
N GLN A 6 18.55 -16.40 -4.54
CA GLN A 6 17.83 -17.55 -4.03
C GLN A 6 16.40 -17.11 -3.70
N GLY A 7 15.45 -17.58 -4.50
CA GLY A 7 14.02 -17.48 -4.23
C GLY A 7 13.64 -18.41 -3.08
N GLY A 8 13.88 -17.96 -1.86
CA GLY A 8 13.14 -18.43 -0.69
C GLY A 8 11.84 -17.63 -0.61
N ASP A 9 10.72 -18.32 -0.50
CA ASP A 9 9.38 -17.76 -0.25
C ASP A 9 9.38 -17.05 1.12
N GLN A 10 9.96 -15.85 1.18
CA GLN A 10 9.84 -14.96 2.32
C GLN A 10 8.58 -14.15 2.14
N SER A 11 7.56 -14.47 2.93
CA SER A 11 6.38 -13.61 3.07
C SER A 11 6.84 -12.19 3.42
N VAL A 12 6.50 -11.21 2.59
CA VAL A 12 6.81 -9.81 2.85
C VAL A 12 5.91 -9.29 3.97
N SER A 13 6.50 -8.80 5.07
CA SER A 13 5.79 -8.21 6.20
C SER A 13 6.06 -6.71 6.31
N LEU A 14 5.17 -5.97 6.98
CA LEU A 14 5.40 -4.54 7.26
C LEU A 14 6.68 -4.31 8.08
N ASP A 15 7.01 -5.23 8.98
CA ASP A 15 8.27 -5.16 9.74
C ASP A 15 9.51 -5.39 8.86
N LEU A 16 9.43 -6.29 7.88
CA LEU A 16 10.50 -6.48 6.91
C LEU A 16 10.69 -5.22 6.07
N LEU A 17 9.60 -4.62 5.56
CA LEU A 17 9.66 -3.38 4.79
C LEU A 17 10.22 -2.23 5.62
N LYS A 18 9.74 -2.05 6.85
CA LYS A 18 10.25 -1.07 7.82
C LYS A 18 11.75 -1.20 8.00
N LEU A 19 12.24 -2.42 8.24
CA LEU A 19 13.67 -2.69 8.41
C LEU A 19 14.47 -2.37 7.13
N LYS A 20 13.97 -2.79 5.96
CA LYS A 20 14.63 -2.52 4.67
C LYS A 20 14.74 -1.01 4.41
N MET A 21 13.67 -0.24 4.68
CA MET A 21 13.67 1.21 4.51
C MET A 21 14.57 1.93 5.51
N ALA A 22 14.57 1.50 6.77
CA ALA A 22 15.45 2.07 7.78
C ALA A 22 16.93 1.88 7.42
N ASN A 23 17.29 0.68 6.97
CA ASN A 23 18.66 0.40 6.52
C ASN A 23 19.01 1.21 5.27
N PHE A 24 18.13 1.25 4.28
CA PHE A 24 18.33 2.02 3.05
C PHE A 24 18.58 3.52 3.31
N ALA A 25 17.78 4.10 4.22
CA ALA A 25 17.91 5.50 4.63
C ALA A 25 19.22 5.76 5.39
N LYS A 26 19.56 4.87 6.34
CA LYS A 26 20.79 4.98 7.13
C LYS A 26 22.05 4.89 6.28
N GLU A 27 22.08 3.96 5.31
CA GLU A 27 23.21 3.81 4.37
C GLU A 27 23.49 5.06 3.55
N ARG A 28 22.48 5.92 3.37
CA ARG A 28 22.54 7.16 2.59
C ARG A 28 22.57 8.42 3.44
N ASP A 29 22.59 8.28 4.76
CA ASP A 29 22.47 9.39 5.71
C ASP A 29 21.21 10.24 5.49
N TRP A 30 20.11 9.61 5.07
CA TRP A 30 18.85 10.29 4.73
C TRP A 30 17.94 10.54 5.92
N ASP A 31 18.26 9.98 7.09
CA ASP A 31 17.44 10.15 8.29
C ASP A 31 17.27 11.62 8.70
N GLN A 32 18.23 12.48 8.36
CA GLN A 32 18.14 13.93 8.56
C GLN A 32 16.98 14.59 7.78
N PHE A 33 16.54 14.00 6.66
CA PHE A 33 15.45 14.51 5.83
C PHE A 33 14.09 13.89 6.20
N HIS A 34 14.10 12.78 6.93
CA HIS A 34 12.92 11.98 7.29
C HIS A 34 12.17 12.49 8.53
N SER A 35 11.87 13.80 8.57
CA SER A 35 10.90 14.31 9.55
C SER A 35 9.48 13.81 9.21
N PRO A 36 8.57 13.62 10.20
CA PRO A 36 7.20 13.18 9.94
C PRO A 36 6.48 14.02 8.88
N ARG A 37 6.67 15.35 8.89
CA ARG A 37 6.07 16.25 7.90
C ARG A 37 6.59 15.98 6.50
N ASN A 38 7.90 15.80 6.34
CA ASN A 38 8.50 15.60 5.03
C ASN A 38 8.06 14.25 4.44
N LEU A 39 8.02 13.20 5.26
CA LEU A 39 7.53 11.88 4.83
C LEU A 39 6.06 11.91 4.45
N LEU A 40 5.22 12.65 5.19
CA LEU A 40 3.83 12.86 4.81
C LEU A 40 3.69 13.59 3.47
N LEU A 41 4.51 14.62 3.22
CA LEU A 41 4.47 15.34 1.95
C LEU A 41 4.96 14.49 0.78
N ALA A 42 5.99 13.66 1.00
CA ALA A 42 6.44 12.69 0.00
C ALA A 42 5.33 11.67 -0.31
N LEU A 43 4.69 11.10 0.73
CA LEU A 43 3.53 10.22 0.56
C LEU A 43 2.42 10.85 -0.28
N VAL A 44 2.11 12.14 -0.06
CA VAL A 44 1.12 12.86 -0.87
C VAL A 44 1.56 12.99 -2.33
N GLY A 45 2.87 13.20 -2.57
CA GLY A 45 3.46 13.18 -3.90
C GLY A 45 3.20 11.86 -4.63
N GLU A 46 3.54 10.73 -4.01
CA GLU A 46 3.33 9.40 -4.59
C GLU A 46 1.86 9.06 -4.82
N VAL A 47 0.96 9.55 -3.94
CA VAL A 47 -0.49 9.44 -4.19
C VAL A 47 -0.89 10.25 -5.42
N GLY A 48 -0.23 11.37 -5.67
CA GLY A 48 -0.37 12.16 -6.90
C GLY A 48 0.06 11.36 -8.13
N GLU A 49 1.27 10.79 -8.12
CA GLU A 49 1.81 9.97 -9.23
C GLU A 49 0.90 8.75 -9.50
N LEU A 50 0.47 8.05 -8.45
CA LEU A 50 -0.53 7.00 -8.54
C LEU A 50 -1.84 7.50 -9.18
N SER A 51 -2.29 8.71 -8.85
CA SER A 51 -3.51 9.29 -9.41
C SER A 51 -3.35 9.64 -10.90
N GLU A 52 -2.17 10.06 -11.34
CA GLU A 52 -1.88 10.39 -12.75
C GLU A 52 -2.06 9.19 -13.67
N ILE A 53 -1.83 7.96 -13.18
CA ILE A 53 -2.08 6.73 -13.93
C ILE A 53 -3.56 6.59 -14.31
N PHE A 54 -4.47 7.06 -13.46
CA PHE A 54 -5.92 6.92 -13.66
C PHE A 54 -6.59 8.19 -14.20
N GLN A 55 -5.96 9.36 -14.14
CA GLN A 55 -6.60 10.67 -14.33
C GLN A 55 -7.39 10.82 -15.65
N TRP A 56 -6.97 10.12 -16.72
CA TRP A 56 -7.62 10.16 -18.04
C TRP A 56 -8.29 8.84 -18.42
N LYS A 57 -8.30 7.85 -17.52
CA LYS A 57 -9.01 6.60 -17.72
C LYS A 57 -10.47 6.82 -17.31
N GLY A 58 -11.41 6.32 -18.12
CA GLY A 58 -12.83 6.28 -17.77
C GLY A 58 -13.10 5.27 -16.65
N GLU A 59 -14.22 4.55 -16.73
CA GLU A 59 -14.41 3.42 -15.82
C GLU A 59 -13.33 2.35 -16.03
N VAL A 60 -12.60 2.02 -14.98
CA VAL A 60 -11.55 0.99 -15.02
C VAL A 60 -12.10 -0.32 -14.43
N PRO A 61 -12.23 -1.38 -15.24
CA PRO A 61 -12.74 -2.66 -14.76
C PRO A 61 -11.75 -3.34 -13.80
N LYS A 62 -12.31 -4.08 -12.84
CA LYS A 62 -11.52 -4.89 -11.90
C LYS A 62 -10.62 -5.87 -12.66
N GLY A 63 -9.37 -5.99 -12.23
CA GLY A 63 -8.40 -6.91 -12.82
C GLY A 63 -7.68 -6.35 -14.04
N LEU A 64 -8.00 -5.13 -14.47
CA LEU A 64 -7.27 -4.40 -15.52
C LEU A 64 -7.08 -5.20 -16.83
N PRO A 65 -8.14 -5.84 -17.38
CA PRO A 65 -8.04 -6.71 -18.56
C PRO A 65 -7.47 -6.00 -19.79
N ASP A 66 -7.75 -4.69 -19.94
CA ASP A 66 -7.36 -3.90 -21.11
C ASP A 66 -6.01 -3.17 -20.92
N TRP A 67 -5.32 -3.41 -19.80
CA TRP A 67 -4.03 -2.78 -19.52
C TRP A 67 -2.89 -3.67 -19.98
N LYS A 68 -1.87 -3.04 -20.56
CA LYS A 68 -0.62 -3.70 -20.90
C LYS A 68 0.15 -4.06 -19.64
N GLU A 69 1.05 -5.04 -19.75
CA GLU A 69 1.87 -5.45 -18.61
C GLU A 69 2.75 -4.31 -18.09
N GLU A 70 3.27 -3.44 -18.98
CA GLU A 70 4.07 -2.30 -18.55
C GLU A 70 3.24 -1.29 -17.72
N GLU A 71 1.96 -1.10 -18.04
CA GLU A 71 1.06 -0.24 -17.24
C GLU A 71 0.78 -0.85 -15.86
N LYS A 72 0.67 -2.18 -15.77
CA LYS A 72 0.47 -2.88 -14.49
C LYS A 72 1.73 -2.86 -13.63
N VAL A 73 2.91 -2.96 -14.25
CA VAL A 73 4.19 -2.81 -13.55
C VAL A 73 4.29 -1.41 -12.98
N HIS A 74 4.06 -0.37 -13.79
CA HIS A 74 4.09 1.01 -13.33
C HIS A 74 3.08 1.29 -12.21
N LEU A 75 1.84 0.78 -12.34
CA LEU A 75 0.86 0.84 -11.24
C LEU A 75 1.38 0.16 -9.96
N GLY A 76 2.08 -0.96 -10.09
CA GLY A 76 2.71 -1.65 -8.97
C GLY A 76 3.82 -0.85 -8.31
N GLU A 77 4.60 -0.09 -9.08
CA GLU A 77 5.64 0.82 -8.59
C GLU A 77 5.01 1.93 -7.74
N GLU A 78 4.04 2.67 -8.28
CA GLU A 78 3.39 3.78 -7.56
C GLU A 78 2.62 3.32 -6.31
N LEU A 79 1.95 2.16 -6.38
CA LEU A 79 1.34 1.55 -5.19
C LEU A 79 2.38 1.19 -4.13
N SER A 80 3.57 0.75 -4.57
CA SER A 80 4.67 0.41 -3.67
C SER A 80 5.25 1.66 -3.02
N ASP A 81 5.44 2.75 -3.76
CA ASP A 81 5.98 3.99 -3.20
C ASP A 81 5.05 4.59 -2.14
N VAL A 82 3.73 4.61 -2.39
CA VAL A 82 2.72 4.96 -1.38
C VAL A 82 2.84 4.08 -0.12
N LEU A 83 2.95 2.75 -0.29
CA LEU A 83 3.10 1.82 0.82
C LEU A 83 4.39 2.08 1.61
N LEU A 84 5.51 2.25 0.92
CA LEU A 84 6.82 2.43 1.51
C LEU A 84 6.87 3.73 2.33
N TYR A 85 6.43 4.87 1.79
CA TYR A 85 6.39 6.10 2.59
C TYR A 85 5.45 6.01 3.78
N LEU A 86 4.31 5.33 3.66
CA LEU A 86 3.40 5.10 4.78
C LEU A 86 4.07 4.26 5.89
N VAL A 87 4.78 3.19 5.51
CA VAL A 87 5.55 2.35 6.44
C VAL A 87 6.65 3.18 7.12
N ARG A 88 7.43 3.95 6.36
CA ARG A 88 8.50 4.78 6.93
C ARG A 88 7.96 5.88 7.85
N LEU A 89 6.86 6.51 7.47
CA LEU A 89 6.18 7.49 8.32
C LEU A 89 5.73 6.85 9.63
N SER A 90 5.13 5.65 9.58
CA SER A 90 4.70 4.94 10.79
C SER A 90 5.88 4.61 11.72
N ASP A 91 7.02 4.20 11.17
CA ASP A 91 8.24 3.89 11.90
C ASP A 91 8.79 5.12 12.64
N ILE A 92 8.94 6.24 11.92
CA ILE A 92 9.42 7.51 12.49
C ILE A 92 8.44 8.05 13.54
N CYS A 93 7.14 7.78 13.40
CA CYS A 93 6.14 8.15 14.40
C CYS A 93 6.01 7.14 15.57
N GLY A 94 6.74 6.02 15.56
CA GLY A 94 6.65 4.99 16.60
C GLY A 94 5.31 4.25 16.62
N ILE A 95 4.65 4.14 15.46
CA ILE A 95 3.34 3.48 15.31
C ILE A 95 3.54 2.08 14.73
N ASP A 96 3.04 1.06 15.43
CA ASP A 96 2.88 -0.27 14.87
C ASP A 96 1.71 -0.26 13.87
N LEU A 97 2.05 -0.06 12.59
CA LEU A 97 1.07 0.06 11.51
C LEU A 97 0.25 -1.22 11.32
N GLY A 98 0.87 -2.39 11.48
CA GLY A 98 0.17 -3.67 11.35
C GLY A 98 -0.91 -3.83 12.40
N LYS A 99 -0.56 -3.59 13.68
CA LYS A 99 -1.53 -3.63 14.80
C LYS A 99 -2.60 -2.55 14.64
N ALA A 100 -2.23 -1.34 14.22
CA ALA A 100 -3.18 -0.26 13.98
C ALA A 100 -4.18 -0.60 12.87
N ALA A 101 -3.71 -1.20 11.77
CA ALA A 101 -4.56 -1.63 10.65
C ALA A 101 -5.53 -2.74 11.06
N LEU A 102 -5.06 -3.78 11.76
CA LEU A 102 -5.92 -4.87 12.25
C LEU A 102 -7.03 -4.35 13.17
N ARG A 103 -6.68 -3.51 14.16
CA ARG A 103 -7.66 -2.85 15.02
C ARG A 103 -8.66 -2.02 14.21
N LYS A 104 -8.20 -1.33 13.16
CA LYS A 104 -9.08 -0.52 12.32
C LYS A 104 -10.08 -1.37 11.52
N VAL A 105 -9.68 -2.55 11.06
CA VAL A 105 -10.56 -3.51 10.39
C VAL A 105 -11.65 -4.00 11.34
N GLU A 106 -11.31 -4.37 12.58
CA GLU A 106 -12.27 -4.77 13.60
C GLU A 106 -13.30 -3.66 13.88
N LEU A 107 -12.84 -2.42 14.04
CA LEU A 107 -13.72 -1.26 14.23
C LEU A 107 -14.61 -0.99 13.02
N ASN A 108 -14.11 -1.20 11.80
CA ASN A 108 -14.89 -1.05 10.58
C ASN A 108 -15.97 -2.13 10.48
N ALA A 109 -15.70 -3.37 10.89
CA ALA A 109 -16.69 -4.45 10.92
C ALA A 109 -17.84 -4.16 11.90
N ILE A 110 -17.56 -3.52 13.03
CA ILE A 110 -18.59 -3.05 13.97
C ILE A 110 -19.41 -1.91 13.34
N LYS A 111 -18.74 -0.96 12.67
CA LYS A 111 -19.39 0.19 12.05
C LYS A 111 -20.24 -0.19 10.83
N TYR A 112 -19.83 -1.21 10.09
CA TYR A 112 -20.47 -1.70 8.87
C TYR A 112 -20.66 -3.22 8.98
N PRO A 113 -21.63 -3.68 9.78
CA PRO A 113 -21.87 -5.11 9.95
C PRO A 113 -22.29 -5.74 8.63
N ALA A 114 -21.84 -6.98 8.39
CA ALA A 114 -22.33 -7.77 7.26
C ALA A 114 -23.85 -7.91 7.40
N SER A 115 -24.62 -7.44 6.42
CA SER A 115 -26.04 -7.74 6.38
C SER A 115 -26.20 -9.25 6.22
N ASN A 116 -27.04 -9.87 7.06
CA ASN A 116 -27.51 -11.23 6.81
C ASN A 116 -28.42 -11.22 5.57
N THR A 117 -27.84 -11.11 4.37
CA THR A 117 -28.58 -11.21 3.11
C THR A 117 -28.82 -12.69 2.79
N LYS A 118 -29.57 -13.35 3.67
CA LYS A 118 -30.40 -14.51 3.36
C LYS A 118 -31.82 -14.11 3.73
N ASN A 119 -32.52 -13.45 2.81
CA ASN A 119 -33.97 -13.50 2.61
C ASN A 119 -34.41 -12.39 1.64
N GLY A 120 -35.17 -12.79 0.61
CA GLY A 120 -36.05 -11.86 -0.09
C GLY A 120 -35.74 -11.60 -1.56
N ILE A 121 -35.50 -12.63 -2.38
CA ILE A 121 -36.09 -12.57 -3.73
C ILE A 121 -37.56 -12.94 -3.51
N ALA A 122 -38.37 -11.94 -3.16
CA ALA A 122 -39.80 -12.04 -3.35
C ALA A 122 -40.03 -11.83 -4.84
N GLU A 123 -40.56 -12.86 -5.49
CA GLU A 123 -41.19 -12.73 -6.80
C GLU A 123 -42.30 -11.67 -6.72
N SER A 124 -42.26 -10.73 -7.64
CA SER A 124 -43.38 -9.88 -8.07
C SER A 124 -42.95 -9.36 -9.43
N GLY A 125 -43.64 -9.60 -10.54
CA GLY A 125 -45.05 -9.88 -10.78
C GLY A 125 -45.39 -9.13 -12.06
#